data_AF-A0A0N4WC42-F1
#
_entry.id   AF-A0A0N4WC42-F1
#
_cell.length_a   1.000
_cell.length_b   1.000
_cell.length_c   1.000
_cell.angle_alpha   90.00
_cell.angle_beta   90.00
_cell.angle_gamma   90.00
#
_symmetry.space_group_name_H-M   'P 1'
#
loop_
_entity.id
_entity.type
_entity.pdbx_description
1 polymer ?
#
loop_
_entity_poly.entity_id
_entity_poly.type
_entity_poly.pdbx_seq_one_letter_code
_entity_poly.pdbx_strand_id
1 'polypeptide(L)'
;LVVSFCSSSAPGILLPAVLTAARRLLDIEFINCLPLLPVLDFVPKWIIRCTKEDDQMDEKATADAYLSLWKALLERSEYTETMLDKSINICAVLLLNYLTQSNEDVRDVPDPRLHDYEITMPISIILHKVIFKHKLLITKFMERVGGLSCSDLLCSDDLDGDSCLLRLGSCAQLALLCDLSAHGIRTVGNSASTVHRTSQNVADLLVILRDRVELVAKENPPEDNMILYQLRAMFE
;
A
#
# COMPACT_ATOMS: atom_id res chain seq x y z
N LEU A 1 8.14 21.71 -15.75
CA LEU A 1 9.26 20.78 -15.99
C LEU A 1 9.21 19.59 -15.05
N VAL A 2 9.34 19.75 -13.72
CA VAL A 2 9.30 18.64 -12.75
C VAL A 2 8.01 17.80 -12.85
N VAL A 3 6.83 18.42 -12.88
CA VAL A 3 5.55 17.69 -13.02
C VAL A 3 5.45 16.93 -14.35
N SER A 4 5.88 17.55 -15.44
CA SER A 4 5.92 16.91 -16.78
C SER A 4 6.90 15.74 -16.84
N PHE A 5 7.92 15.74 -15.99
CA PHE A 5 8.87 14.64 -15.86
C PHE A 5 8.24 13.46 -15.10
N CYS A 6 7.52 13.74 -14.02
CA CYS A 6 6.81 12.73 -13.23
C CYS A 6 5.69 12.01 -14.01
N SER A 7 5.19 12.60 -15.10
CA SER A 7 4.21 11.99 -16.01
C SER A 7 4.81 11.26 -17.21
N SER A 8 6.15 11.15 -17.29
CA SER A 8 6.88 10.54 -18.41
C SER A 8 7.38 9.13 -18.09
N SER A 9 7.82 8.39 -19.10
CA SER A 9 8.49 7.08 -18.97
C SER A 9 9.96 7.23 -18.55
N ALA A 10 10.26 8.16 -17.65
CA ALA A 10 11.62 8.45 -17.22
C ALA A 10 12.21 7.28 -16.40
N PRO A 11 13.50 6.94 -16.56
CA PRO A 11 14.12 5.85 -15.80
C PRO A 11 14.01 6.03 -14.28
N GLY A 12 13.80 4.93 -13.56
CA GLY A 12 13.71 4.90 -12.09
C GLY A 12 14.91 5.54 -11.37
N ILE A 13 16.11 5.43 -11.94
CA ILE A 13 17.36 5.99 -11.37
C ILE A 13 17.31 7.52 -11.19
N LEU A 14 16.43 8.22 -11.92
CA LEU A 14 16.29 9.67 -11.84
C LEU A 14 15.35 10.11 -10.71
N LEU A 15 14.56 9.18 -10.15
CA LEU A 15 13.55 9.48 -9.14
C LEU A 15 14.14 10.18 -7.90
N PRO A 16 15.25 9.71 -7.28
CA PRO A 16 15.84 10.41 -6.14
C PRO A 16 16.24 11.86 -6.44
N ALA A 17 16.81 12.11 -7.62
CA ALA A 17 17.25 13.44 -8.04
C ALA A 17 16.07 14.40 -8.23
N VAL A 18 14.97 13.91 -8.83
CA VAL A 18 13.74 14.68 -9.04
C VAL A 18 13.08 15.05 -7.72
N LEU A 19 12.99 14.09 -6.80
CA LEU A 19 12.42 14.32 -5.47
C LEU A 19 13.28 15.29 -4.65
N THR A 20 14.61 15.17 -4.75
CA THR A 20 15.54 16.10 -4.11
C THR A 20 15.39 17.52 -4.69
N ALA A 21 15.23 17.65 -6.01
CA ALA A 21 15.00 18.94 -6.65
C ALA A 21 13.65 19.55 -6.20
N ALA A 22 12.57 18.76 -6.17
CA ALA A 22 11.26 19.20 -5.69
C ALA A 22 11.33 19.67 -4.23
N ARG A 23 12.02 18.92 -3.37
CA ARG A 23 12.23 19.32 -1.97
C ARG A 23 13.01 20.62 -1.85
N ARG A 24 14.09 20.80 -2.63
CA ARG A 24 14.87 22.06 -2.64
C ARG A 24 14.07 23.27 -3.11
N LEU A 25 13.11 23.07 -4.00
CA LEU A 25 12.23 24.17 -4.41
C LEU A 25 11.34 24.65 -3.26
N LEU A 26 10.95 23.76 -2.34
CA LEU A 26 10.16 24.12 -1.15
C LEU A 26 10.95 24.93 -0.09
N ASP A 27 12.29 24.92 -0.16
CA ASP A 27 13.14 25.74 0.72
C ASP A 27 13.07 27.25 0.37
N ILE A 28 12.55 27.58 -0.82
CA ILE A 28 12.40 28.97 -1.25
C ILE A 28 11.20 29.58 -0.51
N GLU A 29 11.44 30.56 0.37
CA GLU A 29 10.44 31.14 1.28
C GLU A 29 9.11 31.50 0.59
N PHE A 30 9.19 32.13 -0.58
CA PHE A 30 8.02 32.63 -1.32
C PHE A 30 7.41 31.65 -2.32
N ILE A 31 7.89 30.40 -2.38
CA ILE A 31 7.31 29.42 -3.30
C ILE A 31 5.96 28.92 -2.75
N ASN A 32 4.95 28.93 -3.61
CA ASN A 32 3.72 28.21 -3.36
C ASN A 32 3.99 26.71 -3.54
N CYS A 33 3.61 25.88 -2.56
CA CYS A 33 3.82 24.43 -2.63
C CYS A 33 2.81 23.69 -3.54
N LEU A 34 1.67 24.30 -3.87
CA LEU A 34 0.61 23.70 -4.70
C LEU A 34 1.11 23.09 -6.02
N PRO A 35 1.99 23.74 -6.80
CA PRO A 35 2.51 23.17 -8.04
C PRO A 35 3.39 21.94 -7.86
N LEU A 36 3.88 21.69 -6.64
CA LEU A 36 4.73 20.53 -6.30
C LEU A 36 3.93 19.37 -5.70
N LEU A 37 2.67 19.57 -5.30
CA LEU A 37 1.81 18.48 -4.81
C LEU A 37 1.64 17.34 -5.81
N PRO A 38 1.46 17.59 -7.13
CA PRO A 38 1.39 16.50 -8.09
C PRO A 38 2.65 15.63 -8.09
N VAL A 39 3.83 16.19 -7.78
CA VAL A 39 5.07 15.40 -7.69
C VAL A 39 4.92 14.33 -6.63
N LEU A 40 4.43 14.70 -5.45
CA LEU A 40 4.15 13.77 -4.34
C LEU A 40 3.12 12.70 -4.75
N ASP A 41 2.03 13.12 -5.39
CA ASP A 41 0.94 12.24 -5.82
C ASP A 41 1.39 11.24 -6.91
N PHE A 42 2.37 11.58 -7.75
CA PHE A 42 2.88 10.70 -8.81
C PHE A 42 3.96 9.71 -8.37
N VAL A 43 4.66 9.96 -7.26
CA VAL A 43 5.77 9.09 -6.81
C VAL A 43 5.35 7.63 -6.65
N PRO A 44 4.23 7.29 -5.99
CA PRO A 44 3.86 5.89 -5.80
C PRO A 44 3.62 5.17 -7.14
N LYS A 45 2.98 5.85 -8.09
CA LYS A 45 2.73 5.32 -9.43
C LYS A 45 4.04 5.03 -10.17
N TRP A 46 5.02 5.91 -10.02
CA TRP A 46 6.32 5.75 -10.66
C TRP A 46 7.12 4.60 -10.06
N ILE A 47 7.16 4.48 -8.72
CA ILE A 47 7.78 3.36 -8.02
C ILE A 47 7.20 2.02 -8.53
N ILE A 48 5.87 1.91 -8.58
CA ILE A 48 5.18 0.71 -9.05
C ILE A 48 5.52 0.39 -10.51
N ARG A 49 5.52 1.41 -11.39
CA ARG A 49 5.89 1.21 -12.79
C ARG A 49 7.33 0.70 -12.92
N CYS A 50 8.28 1.34 -12.26
CA CYS A 50 9.67 0.94 -12.35
C CYS A 50 9.89 -0.49 -11.85
N THR A 51 9.21 -0.90 -10.77
CA THR A 51 9.25 -2.30 -10.34
C THR A 51 8.69 -3.27 -11.40
N LYS A 52 7.60 -2.92 -12.08
CA LYS A 52 7.02 -3.76 -13.14
C LYS A 52 7.89 -3.84 -14.40
N GLU A 53 8.61 -2.79 -14.71
CA GLU A 53 9.47 -2.69 -15.89
C GLU A 53 10.91 -3.19 -15.62
N ASP A 54 11.19 -3.72 -14.41
CA ASP A 54 12.53 -4.11 -13.95
C ASP A 54 13.57 -2.98 -14.11
N ASP A 55 13.10 -1.75 -13.92
CA ASP A 55 13.90 -0.54 -14.03
C ASP A 55 14.86 -0.43 -12.85
N GLN A 56 16.09 0.01 -13.10
CA GLN A 56 17.06 0.26 -12.03
C GLN A 56 16.59 1.41 -11.14
N MET A 57 16.41 1.12 -9.85
CA MET A 57 16.05 2.10 -8.83
C MET A 57 16.84 1.86 -7.55
N ASP A 58 17.46 2.91 -7.01
CA ASP A 58 18.07 2.86 -5.68
C ASP A 58 16.97 3.00 -4.64
N GLU A 59 16.60 1.87 -4.01
CA GLU A 59 15.53 1.81 -3.01
C GLU A 59 15.75 2.77 -1.84
N LYS A 60 16.99 2.86 -1.34
CA LYS A 60 17.32 3.69 -0.17
C LYS A 60 17.28 5.17 -0.55
N ALA A 61 17.98 5.56 -1.61
CA ALA A 61 18.02 6.95 -2.04
C ALA A 61 16.62 7.46 -2.44
N THR A 62 15.80 6.60 -3.06
CA THR A 62 14.42 6.92 -3.40
C THR A 62 13.57 7.16 -2.15
N ALA A 63 13.64 6.23 -1.18
CA ALA A 63 12.88 6.36 0.06
C ALA A 63 13.28 7.59 0.88
N ASP A 64 14.58 7.85 1.01
CA ASP A 64 15.11 9.00 1.76
C ASP A 64 14.67 10.33 1.13
N ALA A 65 14.72 10.42 -0.20
CA ALA A 65 14.28 11.61 -0.93
C ALA A 65 12.75 11.79 -0.85
N TYR A 66 11.98 10.70 -0.94
CA TYR A 66 10.53 10.75 -0.87
C TYR A 66 10.04 11.16 0.54
N LEU A 67 10.63 10.59 1.60
CA LEU A 67 10.35 10.98 2.98
C LEU A 67 10.72 12.44 3.23
N SER A 68 11.83 12.92 2.67
CA SER A 68 12.26 14.31 2.80
C SER A 68 11.27 15.28 2.14
N LEU A 69 10.71 14.91 0.99
CA LEU A 69 9.66 15.69 0.32
C LEU A 69 8.38 15.75 1.15
N TRP A 70 7.94 14.61 1.71
CA TRP A 70 6.80 14.55 2.63
C TRP A 70 6.96 15.50 3.82
N LYS A 71 8.11 15.44 4.50
CA LYS A 71 8.40 16.30 5.66
C LYS A 71 8.37 17.78 5.28
N ALA A 72 9.02 18.14 4.17
CA ALA A 72 9.04 19.52 3.70
C ALA A 72 7.64 20.06 3.38
N LEU A 73 6.75 19.23 2.79
CA LEU A 73 5.36 19.63 2.54
C LEU A 73 4.55 19.76 3.82
N LEU A 74 4.70 18.84 4.78
CA LEU A 74 4.00 18.88 6.06
C LEU A 74 4.37 20.10 6.93
N GLU A 75 5.53 20.70 6.70
CA GLU A 75 5.97 21.93 7.38
C GLU A 75 5.38 23.20 6.75
N ARG A 76 4.76 23.12 5.56
CA ARG A 76 4.16 24.26 4.87
C ARG A 76 2.77 24.57 5.42
N SER A 77 2.55 25.83 5.79
CA SER A 77 1.24 26.33 6.26
C SER A 77 0.12 26.18 5.22
N GLU A 78 0.47 26.19 3.93
CA GLU A 78 -0.46 26.06 2.82
C GLU A 78 -0.88 24.60 2.56
N TYR A 79 -0.15 23.63 3.14
CA TYR A 79 -0.46 22.22 2.98
C TYR A 79 -1.53 21.78 3.98
N THR A 80 -2.76 21.70 3.47
CA THR A 80 -3.94 21.42 4.30
C THR A 80 -4.12 19.94 4.59
N GLU A 81 -4.90 19.64 5.63
CA GLU A 81 -5.30 18.27 5.96
C GLU A 81 -6.02 17.56 4.80
N THR A 82 -6.88 18.27 4.06
CA THR A 82 -7.56 17.70 2.87
C THR A 82 -6.57 17.27 1.78
N MET A 83 -5.47 18.00 1.60
CA MET A 83 -4.42 17.63 0.65
C MET A 83 -3.66 16.39 1.14
N LEU A 84 -3.35 16.33 2.44
CA LEU A 84 -2.75 15.16 3.06
C LEU A 84 -3.64 13.92 2.89
N ASP A 85 -4.92 14.01 3.21
CA ASP A 85 -5.88 12.90 3.07
C ASP A 85 -5.96 12.41 1.62
N LYS A 86 -5.93 13.33 0.65
CA LYS A 86 -5.88 13.00 -0.78
C LYS A 86 -4.60 12.23 -1.14
N SER A 87 -3.42 12.72 -0.76
CA SER A 87 -2.14 12.07 -1.09
C SER A 87 -1.99 10.71 -0.40
N ILE A 88 -2.50 10.57 0.84
CA ILE A 88 -2.58 9.29 1.55
C ILE A 88 -3.53 8.32 0.82
N ASN A 89 -4.71 8.78 0.40
CA ASN A 89 -5.63 7.98 -0.38
C ASN A 89 -5.00 7.47 -1.68
N ILE A 90 -4.24 8.31 -2.39
CA ILE A 90 -3.52 7.92 -3.59
C ILE A 90 -2.51 6.79 -3.29
N CYS A 91 -1.72 6.92 -2.22
CA CYS A 91 -0.79 5.86 -1.81
C CYS A 91 -1.53 4.55 -1.50
N ALA A 92 -2.59 4.61 -0.68
CA ALA A 92 -3.32 3.43 -0.25
C ALA A 92 -4.00 2.70 -1.43
N VAL A 93 -4.67 3.44 -2.32
CA VAL A 93 -5.33 2.87 -3.50
C VAL A 93 -4.31 2.29 -4.48
N LEU A 94 -3.18 2.96 -4.71
CA LEU A 94 -2.15 2.44 -5.62
C LEU A 94 -1.48 1.18 -5.06
N LEU A 95 -1.23 1.11 -3.75
CA LEU A 95 -0.71 -0.11 -3.12
C LEU A 95 -1.72 -1.25 -3.15
N LEU A 96 -3.00 -0.97 -2.88
CA LEU A 96 -4.06 -1.98 -3.00
C LEU A 96 -4.14 -2.54 -4.42
N ASN A 97 -4.21 -1.67 -5.44
CA ASN A 97 -4.27 -2.08 -6.83
C ASN A 97 -3.02 -2.85 -7.27
N TYR A 98 -1.86 -2.45 -6.75
CA TYR A 98 -0.61 -3.18 -7.01
C TYR A 98 -0.67 -4.60 -6.44
N LEU A 99 -1.08 -4.76 -5.18
CA LEU A 99 -1.24 -6.08 -4.56
C LEU A 99 -2.30 -6.92 -5.28
N THR A 100 -3.43 -6.33 -5.66
CA THR A 100 -4.49 -7.03 -6.42
C THR A 100 -3.96 -7.54 -7.75
N GLN A 101 -3.26 -6.71 -8.52
CA GLN A 101 -2.68 -7.17 -9.77
C GLN A 101 -1.62 -8.26 -9.56
N SER A 102 -0.75 -8.12 -8.55
CA SER A 102 0.24 -9.16 -8.25
C SER A 102 -0.43 -10.49 -7.88
N ASN A 103 -1.50 -10.45 -7.08
CA ASN A 103 -2.26 -11.63 -6.70
C ASN A 103 -3.03 -12.25 -7.87
N GLU A 104 -3.55 -11.42 -8.79
CA GLU A 104 -4.17 -11.86 -10.05
C GLU A 104 -3.16 -12.62 -10.93
N ASP A 105 -1.95 -12.07 -11.09
CA ASP A 105 -0.90 -12.63 -11.95
C ASP A 105 -0.46 -14.03 -11.49
N VAL A 106 -0.41 -14.28 -10.17
CA VAL A 106 -0.01 -15.58 -9.60
C VAL A 106 -1.19 -16.46 -9.15
N ARG A 107 -2.42 -15.92 -9.19
CA ARG A 107 -3.64 -16.52 -8.62
C ARG A 107 -3.45 -16.99 -7.17
N ASP A 108 -2.91 -16.11 -6.34
CA ASP A 108 -2.59 -16.39 -4.93
C ASP A 108 -2.72 -15.13 -4.09
N VAL A 109 -3.11 -15.27 -2.82
CA VAL A 109 -3.12 -14.17 -1.85
C VAL A 109 -2.22 -14.54 -0.67
N PRO A 110 -0.90 -14.27 -0.76
CA PRO A 110 0.04 -14.70 0.26
C PRO A 110 -0.12 -13.88 1.56
N ASP A 111 -0.10 -14.58 2.70
CA ASP A 111 -0.16 -13.98 4.03
C ASP A 111 1.19 -13.32 4.39
N PRO A 112 1.24 -12.00 4.59
CA PRO A 112 2.46 -11.25 4.91
C PRO A 112 3.14 -11.67 6.21
N ARG A 113 2.44 -12.39 7.08
CA ARG A 113 2.98 -12.89 8.34
C ARG A 113 3.84 -14.13 8.14
N LEU A 114 3.76 -14.84 7.02
CA LEU A 114 4.55 -16.05 6.77
C LEU A 114 6.04 -15.73 6.64
N HIS A 115 6.90 -16.63 7.12
CA HIS A 115 8.35 -16.39 7.17
C HIS A 115 8.99 -16.22 5.78
N ASP A 116 8.46 -16.90 4.78
CA ASP A 116 8.89 -16.87 3.38
C ASP A 116 8.25 -15.74 2.57
N TYR A 117 7.41 -14.91 3.18
CA TYR A 117 6.86 -13.74 2.52
C TYR A 117 7.96 -12.70 2.24
N GLU A 118 8.18 -12.41 0.96
CA GLU A 118 9.11 -11.37 0.53
C GLU A 118 8.38 -10.04 0.30
N ILE A 119 8.78 -9.02 1.04
CA ILE A 119 8.24 -7.67 0.86
C ILE A 119 8.73 -7.12 -0.48
N THR A 120 7.78 -6.78 -1.35
CA THR A 120 8.10 -6.20 -2.65
C THR A 120 8.60 -4.76 -2.53
N MET A 121 9.37 -4.32 -3.52
CA MET A 121 10.00 -3.00 -3.52
C MET A 121 9.00 -1.83 -3.35
N PRO A 122 7.82 -1.80 -4.00
CA PRO A 122 6.84 -0.73 -3.78
C PRO A 122 6.35 -0.64 -2.34
N ILE A 123 6.07 -1.79 -1.71
CA ILE A 123 5.65 -1.85 -0.31
C ILE A 123 6.79 -1.39 0.61
N SER A 124 8.01 -1.89 0.38
CA SER A 124 9.19 -1.49 1.15
C SER A 124 9.42 0.03 1.12
N ILE A 125 9.42 0.64 -0.06
CA ILE A 125 9.68 2.08 -0.21
C ILE A 125 8.51 2.89 0.37
N ILE A 126 7.30 2.68 -0.14
CA ILE A 126 6.16 3.56 0.15
C ILE A 126 5.71 3.37 1.59
N LEU A 127 5.47 2.13 2.02
CA LEU A 127 4.91 1.86 3.34
C LEU A 127 6.00 1.89 4.41
N HIS A 128 6.97 0.98 4.34
CA HIS A 128 7.91 0.75 5.45
C HIS A 128 8.96 1.85 5.62
N LYS A 129 9.48 2.40 4.52
CA LYS A 129 10.55 3.41 4.55
C LYS A 129 10.05 4.85 4.48
N VAL A 130 8.80 5.10 4.10
CA VAL A 130 8.25 6.47 4.00
C VAL A 130 7.09 6.69 4.96
N ILE A 131 5.93 6.05 4.75
CA ILE A 131 4.75 6.25 5.60
C ILE A 131 5.08 5.91 7.06
N PHE A 132 5.76 4.80 7.30
CA PHE A 132 6.11 4.33 8.65
C PHE A 132 7.28 5.06 9.31
N LYS A 133 7.81 6.10 8.67
CA LYS A 133 8.81 6.98 9.26
C LYS A 133 8.24 8.30 9.79
N HIS A 134 6.92 8.49 9.75
CA HIS A 134 6.29 9.70 10.26
C HIS A 134 4.94 9.40 10.93
N LYS A 135 4.79 9.75 12.22
CA LYS A 135 3.61 9.41 13.04
C LYS A 135 2.28 9.85 12.43
N LEU A 136 2.24 11.07 11.87
CA LEU A 136 1.03 11.58 11.22
C LEU A 136 0.67 10.76 9.97
N LEU A 137 1.67 10.34 9.18
CA LEU A 137 1.43 9.54 7.98
C LEU A 137 0.93 8.15 8.35
N ILE A 138 1.51 7.51 9.38
CA ILE A 138 1.02 6.23 9.93
C ILE A 138 -0.46 6.35 10.29
N THR A 139 -0.82 7.37 11.06
CA THR A 139 -2.19 7.56 11.56
C THR A 139 -3.17 7.72 10.40
N LYS A 140 -2.89 8.65 9.47
CA LYS A 140 -3.74 8.89 8.30
C LYS A 140 -3.82 7.68 7.37
N PHE A 141 -2.72 6.96 7.18
CA PHE A 141 -2.72 5.78 6.34
C PHE A 141 -3.56 4.65 6.94
N MET A 142 -3.45 4.41 8.25
CA MET A 142 -4.27 3.41 8.95
C MET A 142 -5.76 3.75 8.95
N GLU A 143 -6.11 5.02 9.17
CA GLU A 143 -7.50 5.49 9.01
C GLU A 143 -8.01 5.20 7.59
N ARG A 144 -7.18 5.46 6.58
CA ARG A 144 -7.54 5.20 5.19
C ARG A 144 -7.71 3.72 4.88
N VAL A 145 -6.82 2.86 5.38
CA VAL A 145 -6.94 1.40 5.24
C VAL A 145 -8.24 0.91 5.86
N GLY A 146 -8.62 1.40 7.05
CA GLY A 146 -9.92 1.08 7.65
C GLY A 146 -11.10 1.51 6.76
N GLY A 147 -11.03 2.71 6.18
CA GLY A 147 -12.02 3.17 5.20
C GLY A 147 -12.06 2.33 3.91
N LEU A 148 -10.94 1.73 3.48
CA LEU A 148 -10.91 0.80 2.35
C LEU A 148 -11.55 -0.55 2.70
N SER A 149 -11.29 -1.09 3.89
CA SER A 149 -11.86 -2.36 4.35
C SER A 149 -13.39 -2.35 4.40
N CYS A 150 -13.99 -1.18 4.61
CA CYS A 150 -15.45 -0.97 4.60
C CYS A 150 -16.01 -0.52 3.24
N SER A 151 -15.16 -0.36 2.21
CA SER A 151 -15.58 0.21 0.93
C SER A 151 -16.29 -0.80 0.05
N ASP A 152 -17.46 -0.43 -0.48
CA ASP A 152 -18.19 -1.24 -1.48
C ASP A 152 -17.37 -1.44 -2.77
N LEU A 153 -16.38 -0.58 -3.05
CA LEU A 153 -15.50 -0.74 -4.22
C LEU A 153 -14.65 -2.04 -4.21
N LEU A 154 -14.55 -2.72 -3.06
CA LEU A 154 -13.89 -4.03 -2.99
C LEU A 154 -14.78 -5.16 -3.54
N CYS A 155 -16.10 -4.97 -3.56
CA CYS A 155 -17.09 -5.93 -4.03
C CYS A 155 -18.20 -5.16 -4.76
N SER A 156 -18.09 -5.03 -6.08
CA SER A 156 -19.16 -4.47 -6.91
C SER A 156 -19.91 -5.57 -7.64
N ASP A 157 -21.20 -5.34 -7.91
CA ASP A 157 -22.05 -6.28 -8.67
C ASP A 157 -21.50 -6.60 -10.07
N ASP A 158 -20.63 -5.73 -10.61
CA ASP A 158 -19.96 -5.91 -11.91
C ASP A 158 -18.74 -6.85 -11.87
N LEU A 159 -18.31 -7.31 -10.69
CA LEU A 159 -17.13 -8.19 -10.53
C LEU A 159 -17.57 -9.64 -10.27
N ASP A 160 -16.86 -10.59 -10.87
CA ASP A 160 -17.01 -12.00 -10.52
C ASP A 160 -16.50 -12.29 -9.09
N GLY A 161 -16.90 -13.46 -8.56
CA GLY A 161 -16.55 -13.88 -7.20
C GLY A 161 -15.04 -13.91 -6.97
N ASP A 162 -14.27 -14.44 -7.93
CA ASP A 162 -12.80 -14.52 -7.84
C ASP A 162 -12.15 -13.13 -7.74
N SER A 163 -12.60 -12.18 -8.56
CA SER A 163 -12.12 -10.79 -8.56
C SER A 163 -12.46 -10.09 -7.24
N CYS A 164 -13.65 -10.34 -6.68
CA CYS A 164 -14.04 -9.83 -5.37
C CYS A 164 -13.14 -10.40 -4.26
N LEU A 165 -12.90 -11.72 -4.28
CA LEU A 165 -12.03 -12.38 -3.30
C LEU A 165 -10.59 -11.88 -3.39
N LEU A 166 -10.04 -11.71 -4.60
CA LEU A 166 -8.70 -11.15 -4.79
C LEU A 166 -8.58 -9.73 -4.23
N ARG A 167 -9.56 -8.86 -4.47
CA ARG A 167 -9.57 -7.49 -3.92
C ARG A 167 -9.70 -7.46 -2.40
N LEU A 168 -10.60 -8.27 -1.83
CA LEU A 168 -10.74 -8.40 -0.38
C LEU A 168 -9.45 -8.94 0.24
N GLY A 169 -8.85 -9.94 -0.39
CA GLY A 169 -7.57 -10.53 -0.01
C GLY A 169 -6.43 -9.53 -0.03
N SER A 170 -6.29 -8.76 -1.10
CA SER A 170 -5.28 -7.70 -1.18
C SER A 170 -5.50 -6.61 -0.14
N CYS A 171 -6.76 -6.31 0.23
CA CYS A 171 -7.04 -5.39 1.32
C CYS A 171 -6.64 -5.96 2.69
N ALA A 172 -6.86 -7.27 2.92
CA ALA A 172 -6.41 -7.96 4.13
C ALA A 172 -4.88 -7.99 4.21
N GLN A 173 -4.24 -8.33 3.10
CA GLN A 173 -2.78 -8.31 2.93
C GLN A 173 -2.21 -6.92 3.21
N LEU A 174 -2.82 -5.85 2.69
CA LEU A 174 -2.42 -4.47 2.97
C LEU A 174 -2.56 -4.13 4.45
N ALA A 175 -3.67 -4.53 5.10
CA ALA A 175 -3.87 -4.30 6.52
C ALA A 175 -2.82 -5.03 7.39
N LEU A 176 -2.48 -6.27 7.03
CA LEU A 176 -1.43 -7.06 7.68
C LEU A 176 -0.03 -6.47 7.49
N LEU A 177 0.30 -6.01 6.27
CA LEU A 177 1.53 -5.28 5.99
C LEU A 177 1.64 -3.98 6.78
N CYS A 178 0.51 -3.43 7.23
CA CYS A 178 0.50 -2.26 8.08
C CYS A 178 0.69 -2.55 9.58
N ASP A 179 0.66 -3.82 9.99
CA ASP A 179 0.77 -4.19 11.39
C ASP A 179 2.22 -4.20 11.87
N LEU A 180 2.66 -3.05 12.40
CA LEU A 180 3.99 -2.89 13.00
C LEU A 180 4.24 -3.78 14.23
N SER A 181 3.21 -4.41 14.79
CA SER A 181 3.30 -5.29 15.95
C SER A 181 3.21 -6.79 15.60
N ALA A 182 2.96 -7.11 14.32
CA ALA A 182 2.89 -8.48 13.86
C ALA A 182 4.23 -9.21 14.07
N HIS A 183 4.14 -10.42 14.61
CA HIS A 183 5.26 -11.35 14.71
C HIS A 183 5.08 -12.44 13.64
N GLY A 184 6.16 -12.78 12.94
CA GLY A 184 6.11 -13.75 11.83
C GLY A 184 5.69 -15.16 12.27
N ILE A 185 5.03 -15.86 11.37
CA ILE A 185 4.59 -17.25 11.51
C ILE A 185 5.73 -18.17 11.04
N ARG A 186 6.15 -19.09 11.90
CA ARG A 186 7.00 -20.23 11.54
C ARG A 186 6.20 -21.52 11.63
N THR A 187 6.03 -22.18 10.48
CA THR A 187 5.54 -23.54 10.37
C THR A 187 6.71 -24.52 10.54
N VAL A 188 6.66 -25.40 11.56
CA VAL A 188 7.64 -26.46 11.77
C VAL A 188 6.89 -27.81 11.80
N GLY A 189 6.84 -28.50 10.67
CA GLY A 189 6.03 -29.73 10.51
C GLY A 189 4.51 -29.46 10.51
N ASN A 190 3.70 -30.40 11.02
CA ASN A 190 2.23 -30.25 11.19
C ASN A 190 1.85 -29.37 12.41
N SER A 191 2.79 -28.62 12.98
CA SER A 191 2.56 -27.82 14.17
C SER A 191 3.14 -26.42 13.94
N ALA A 192 2.26 -25.46 13.67
CA ALA A 192 2.60 -24.05 13.71
C ALA A 192 2.81 -23.66 15.18
N SER A 193 4.06 -23.53 15.64
CA SER A 193 4.35 -22.96 16.95
C SER A 193 4.87 -21.54 16.76
N THR A 194 3.96 -20.58 16.64
CA THR A 194 4.27 -19.15 16.81
C THR A 194 3.05 -18.46 17.39
N VAL A 195 3.25 -17.68 18.45
CA VAL A 195 2.19 -16.91 19.09
C VAL A 195 1.76 -15.82 18.12
N HIS A 196 0.59 -15.97 17.53
CA HIS A 196 -0.05 -14.96 16.69
C HIS A 196 -0.26 -13.69 17.52
N ARG A 197 0.30 -12.58 17.05
CA ARG A 197 -0.01 -11.27 17.64
C ARG A 197 -0.20 -10.25 16.54
N THR A 198 -1.42 -10.23 16.01
CA THR A 198 -1.94 -9.09 15.25
C THR A 198 -2.41 -8.04 16.26
N SER A 199 -2.15 -6.77 15.99
CA SER A 199 -2.71 -5.66 16.76
C SER A 199 -4.24 -5.72 16.74
N GLN A 200 -4.89 -5.28 17.82
CA GLN A 200 -6.35 -5.28 17.89
C GLN A 200 -6.96 -4.49 16.72
N ASN A 201 -6.35 -3.35 16.36
CA ASN A 201 -6.81 -2.53 15.24
C ASN A 201 -6.84 -3.30 13.92
N VAL A 202 -5.79 -4.08 13.61
CA VAL A 202 -5.75 -4.87 12.38
C VAL A 202 -6.66 -6.09 12.50
N ALA A 203 -6.75 -6.73 13.67
CA ALA A 203 -7.66 -7.84 13.91
C ALA A 203 -9.13 -7.43 13.66
N ASP A 204 -9.54 -6.23 14.11
CA ASP A 204 -10.88 -5.70 13.88
C ASP A 204 -11.16 -5.51 12.37
N LEU A 205 -10.17 -5.05 11.60
CA LEU A 205 -10.29 -4.93 10.14
C LEU A 205 -10.38 -6.29 9.46
N LEU A 206 -9.62 -7.29 9.92
CA LEU A 206 -9.67 -8.65 9.39
C LEU A 206 -11.03 -9.30 9.64
N VAL A 207 -11.68 -9.02 10.76
CA VAL A 207 -13.05 -9.49 11.03
C VAL A 207 -14.03 -8.94 9.98
N ILE A 208 -13.97 -7.63 9.70
CA ILE A 208 -14.81 -7.00 8.66
C ILE A 208 -14.58 -7.65 7.29
N LEU A 209 -13.30 -7.83 6.92
CA LEU A 209 -12.94 -8.41 5.63
C LEU A 209 -13.35 -9.88 5.52
N ARG A 210 -13.19 -10.67 6.59
CA ARG A 210 -13.65 -12.06 6.67
C ARG A 210 -15.15 -12.17 6.44
N ASP A 211 -15.95 -11.36 7.13
CA ASP A 211 -17.41 -11.41 7.01
C ASP A 211 -17.85 -11.08 5.57
N ARG A 212 -17.13 -10.18 4.89
CA ARG A 212 -17.35 -9.87 3.46
C ARG A 212 -16.91 -11.00 2.53
N VAL A 213 -15.79 -11.66 2.82
CA VAL A 213 -15.35 -12.86 2.06
C VAL A 213 -16.40 -13.96 2.14
N GLU A 214 -16.96 -14.21 3.32
CA GLU A 214 -18.03 -15.20 3.50
C GLU A 214 -19.34 -14.80 2.78
N LEU A 215 -19.64 -13.49 2.71
CA LEU A 215 -20.76 -12.98 1.92
C LEU A 215 -20.57 -13.28 0.44
N VAL A 216 -19.40 -12.97 -0.13
CA VAL A 216 -19.06 -13.28 -1.53
C VAL A 216 -19.16 -14.79 -1.79
N ALA A 217 -18.58 -15.62 -0.92
CA ALA A 217 -18.64 -17.07 -1.05
C ALA A 217 -20.07 -17.63 -1.09
N LYS A 218 -21.02 -16.94 -0.47
CA LYS A 218 -22.43 -17.34 -0.42
C LYS A 218 -23.24 -16.79 -1.60
N GLU A 219 -23.06 -15.53 -1.95
CA GLU A 219 -23.94 -14.81 -2.88
C GLU A 219 -23.38 -14.71 -4.30
N ASN A 220 -22.05 -14.74 -4.45
CA ASN A 220 -21.33 -14.69 -5.71
C ASN A 220 -20.13 -15.66 -5.66
N PRO A 221 -20.38 -16.98 -5.61
CA PRO A 221 -19.34 -17.96 -5.34
C PRO A 221 -18.24 -17.95 -6.42
N PRO A 222 -16.97 -18.14 -6.04
CA PRO A 222 -15.87 -18.20 -6.99
C PRO A 222 -15.95 -19.45 -7.88
N GLU A 223 -15.30 -19.41 -9.04
CA GLU A 223 -15.17 -20.59 -9.90
C GLU A 223 -14.25 -21.65 -9.27
N ASP A 224 -13.19 -21.19 -8.58
CA ASP A 224 -12.26 -22.03 -7.82
C ASP A 224 -12.21 -21.61 -6.34
N ASN A 225 -12.33 -22.58 -5.45
CA ASN A 225 -12.28 -22.33 -4.01
C ASN A 225 -10.85 -22.09 -3.47
N MET A 226 -9.81 -22.20 -4.30
CA MET A 226 -8.42 -22.02 -3.86
C MET A 226 -8.20 -20.69 -3.14
N ILE A 227 -8.59 -19.56 -3.75
CA ILE A 227 -8.46 -18.23 -3.12
C ILE A 227 -9.29 -18.16 -1.84
N LEU A 228 -10.52 -18.69 -1.86
CA LEU A 228 -11.38 -18.70 -0.67
C LEU A 228 -10.74 -19.47 0.51
N TYR A 229 -10.10 -20.61 0.25
CA TYR A 229 -9.40 -21.37 1.29
C TYR A 229 -8.20 -20.61 1.86
N GLN A 230 -7.41 -19.95 1.00
CA GLN A 230 -6.28 -19.13 1.43
C GLN A 230 -6.73 -17.97 2.31
N LEU A 231 -7.81 -17.28 1.93
CA LEU A 231 -8.35 -16.17 2.70
C LEU A 231 -8.87 -16.63 4.07
N ARG A 232 -9.59 -17.75 4.13
CA ARG A 232 -10.02 -18.32 5.41
C ARG A 232 -8.83 -18.63 6.32
N ALA A 233 -7.77 -19.24 5.78
CA ALA A 233 -6.54 -19.51 6.54
C ALA A 233 -5.83 -18.21 6.98
N MET A 234 -5.88 -17.14 6.19
CA MET A 234 -5.33 -15.83 6.56
C MET A 234 -6.10 -15.17 7.72
N PHE A 235 -7.40 -15.44 7.86
CA PHE A 235 -8.23 -14.87 8.92
C PHE A 235 -8.25 -15.67 10.23
N GLU A 236 -7.73 -16.89 10.23
CA GLU A 236 -7.48 -17.72 11.43
C GLU A 236 -6.26 -17.23 12.23
#